data_AF-A0A944U2X5-F1
#
_entry.id   AF-A0A944U2X5-F1
#
_cell.length_a   1.000
_cell.length_b   1.000
_cell.length_c   1.000
_cell.angle_alpha   90.00
_cell.angle_beta   90.00
_cell.angle_gamma   90.00
#
_symmetry.space_group_name_H-M   'P 1'
#
loop_
_entity.id
_entity.type
_entity.pdbx_description
1 polymer ?
#
loop_
_entity_poly.entity_id
_entity_poly.type
_entity_poly.pdbx_seq_one_letter_code
_entity_poly.pdbx_strand_id
1 'polypeptide(L)'
;MSDTIKANIYADNSFVLYINEKLVAVDSIEFIPHNVISVDILPEYPMTIAVMAKDNADHETGMEYTNNIGDGGFILKIGDYILSSREWKAKCFFHGPVNGSTINPQVVHTPIPPDWYSEDFDDSQWDQAKEYNEEEIGPKAPYFEHDFKGAKWIWSHSLKLDNTVIFRYTIDGPKSDFYTGR
;
A
#
# COMPACT_ATOMS: atom_id res chain seq x y z
N MET A 1 18.06 -22.37 -8.33
CA MET A 1 17.22 -21.53 -7.45
C MET A 1 17.43 -20.10 -7.90
N SER A 2 16.37 -19.31 -7.98
CA SER A 2 16.49 -17.88 -8.28
C SER A 2 16.98 -17.17 -7.02
N ASP A 3 17.94 -16.25 -7.15
CA ASP A 3 18.37 -15.40 -6.04
C ASP A 3 17.34 -14.29 -5.72
N THR A 4 16.33 -14.16 -6.58
CA THR A 4 15.25 -13.19 -6.45
C THR A 4 13.93 -13.81 -6.02
N ILE A 5 13.09 -12.98 -5.39
CA ILE A 5 11.74 -13.31 -4.95
C ILE A 5 10.74 -12.48 -5.73
N LYS A 6 9.68 -13.11 -6.22
CA LYS A 6 8.60 -12.41 -6.93
C LYS A 6 7.79 -11.53 -5.97
N ALA A 7 7.52 -10.31 -6.39
CA ALA A 7 6.64 -9.37 -5.71
C ALA A 7 5.46 -9.01 -6.62
N ASN A 8 4.24 -9.17 -6.10
CA ASN A 8 3.00 -8.68 -6.70
C ASN A 8 2.44 -7.56 -5.84
N ILE A 9 2.06 -6.44 -6.47
CA ILE A 9 1.54 -5.25 -5.78
C ILE A 9 0.32 -4.73 -6.53
N TYR A 10 -0.74 -4.42 -5.80
CA TYR A 10 -1.94 -3.74 -6.31
C TYR A 10 -2.33 -2.62 -5.35
N ALA A 11 -2.67 -1.46 -5.91
CA ALA A 11 -3.35 -0.38 -5.21
C ALA A 11 -4.62 0.03 -5.97
N ASP A 12 -5.68 0.31 -5.22
CA ASP A 12 -6.79 1.12 -5.70
C ASP A 12 -6.48 2.56 -5.27
N ASN A 13 -5.83 3.40 -6.08
CA ASN A 13 -5.54 3.28 -7.53
C ASN A 13 -4.06 3.25 -7.91
N SER A 14 -3.17 3.86 -7.13
CA SER A 14 -1.75 3.92 -7.50
C SER A 14 -0.85 3.77 -6.28
N PHE A 15 0.42 3.41 -6.52
CA PHE A 15 1.41 3.29 -5.46
C PHE A 15 2.82 3.66 -5.89
N VAL A 16 3.66 3.91 -4.89
CA VAL A 16 5.12 3.99 -4.99
C VAL A 16 5.72 3.11 -3.89
N LEU A 17 6.58 2.16 -4.27
CA LEU A 17 7.23 1.19 -3.39
C LEU A 17 8.73 1.46 -3.29
N TYR A 18 9.21 1.60 -2.06
CA TYR A 18 10.61 1.61 -1.68
C TYR A 18 10.95 0.37 -0.85
N ILE A 19 12.14 -0.16 -1.04
CA ILE A 19 12.74 -1.18 -0.17
C ILE A 19 14.16 -0.74 0.14
N ASN A 20 14.50 -0.64 1.43
CA ASN A 20 15.80 -0.15 1.90
C ASN A 20 16.20 1.15 1.18
N GLU A 21 15.28 2.13 1.22
CA GLU A 21 15.40 3.46 0.61
C GLU A 21 15.49 3.51 -0.93
N LYS A 22 15.61 2.36 -1.59
CA LYS A 22 15.69 2.27 -3.06
C LYS A 22 14.28 2.23 -3.63
N LEU A 23 14.01 3.07 -4.63
CA LEU A 23 12.77 2.98 -5.41
C LEU A 23 12.76 1.65 -6.18
N VAL A 24 11.82 0.76 -5.87
CA VAL A 24 11.73 -0.58 -6.47
C VAL A 24 10.66 -0.63 -7.55
N ALA A 25 9.48 -0.07 -7.28
CA ALA A 25 8.37 -0.09 -8.22
C ALA A 25 7.48 1.15 -8.04
N VAL A 26 6.87 1.55 -9.15
CA VAL A 26 5.76 2.51 -9.20
C VAL A 26 4.65 1.87 -10.01
N ASP A 27 3.41 2.29 -9.78
CA ASP A 27 2.36 1.97 -10.74
C ASP A 27 2.75 2.52 -12.13
N SER A 28 2.54 1.72 -13.16
CA SER A 28 2.92 2.07 -14.53
C SER A 28 1.91 2.99 -15.19
N ILE A 29 0.75 3.16 -14.57
CA ILE A 29 -0.34 4.02 -15.01
C ILE A 29 -0.88 4.78 -13.80
N GLU A 30 -1.29 6.02 -14.04
CA GLU A 30 -1.63 6.90 -12.92
C GLU A 30 -2.94 6.51 -12.25
N PHE A 31 -3.92 5.95 -12.99
CA PHE A 31 -5.26 5.71 -12.46
C PHE A 31 -6.05 4.56 -13.12
N ILE A 32 -6.27 4.60 -14.44
CA ILE A 32 -7.12 3.62 -15.16
C ILE A 32 -6.42 3.13 -16.43
N PRO A 33 -6.47 1.82 -16.74
CA PRO A 33 -7.09 0.74 -15.95
C PRO A 33 -6.39 0.52 -14.59
N HIS A 34 -7.02 -0.19 -13.67
CA HIS A 34 -6.30 -0.73 -12.50
C HIS A 34 -5.24 -1.73 -12.97
N ASN A 35 -4.13 -1.85 -12.25
CA ASN A 35 -3.04 -2.73 -12.64
C ASN A 35 -2.46 -3.52 -11.46
N VAL A 36 -1.76 -4.60 -11.79
CA VAL A 36 -0.83 -5.26 -10.88
C VAL A 36 0.58 -5.04 -11.38
N ILE A 37 1.47 -4.60 -10.50
CA ILE A 37 2.90 -4.53 -10.80
C ILE A 37 3.59 -5.77 -10.24
N SER A 38 4.43 -6.37 -11.08
CA SER A 38 5.10 -7.64 -10.81
C SER A 38 6.60 -7.52 -11.06
N VAL A 39 7.40 -7.52 -10.00
CA VAL A 39 8.86 -7.36 -10.07
C VAL A 39 9.59 -8.48 -9.33
N ASP A 40 10.84 -8.74 -9.68
CA ASP A 40 11.70 -9.70 -8.97
C ASP A 40 12.69 -8.93 -8.08
N ILE A 41 12.71 -9.26 -6.79
CA ILE A 41 13.44 -8.51 -5.76
C ILE A 41 14.56 -9.39 -5.20
N LEU A 42 15.77 -8.83 -5.11
CA LEU A 42 16.86 -9.44 -4.34
C LEU A 42 16.68 -9.04 -2.86
N PRO A 43 16.39 -9.97 -1.94
CA PRO A 43 16.17 -9.63 -0.54
C PRO A 43 17.49 -9.23 0.15
N GLU A 44 17.50 -8.05 0.76
CA GLU A 44 18.57 -7.55 1.64
C GLU A 44 17.97 -7.34 3.03
N TYR A 45 18.53 -7.98 4.06
CA TYR A 45 18.04 -7.88 5.44
C TYR A 45 19.02 -7.12 6.36
N PRO A 46 18.54 -6.37 7.37
CA PRO A 46 17.13 -6.07 7.64
C PRO A 46 16.47 -5.37 6.44
N MET A 47 15.20 -5.68 6.22
CA MET A 47 14.43 -5.20 5.08
C MET A 47 13.35 -4.27 5.58
N THR A 48 13.41 -3.00 5.19
CA THR A 48 12.34 -2.03 5.40
C THR A 48 11.59 -1.83 4.10
N ILE A 49 10.29 -2.11 4.13
CA ILE A 49 9.38 -1.87 3.01
C ILE A 49 8.55 -0.64 3.33
N ALA A 50 8.60 0.36 2.46
CA ALA A 50 7.81 1.58 2.58
C ALA A 50 6.99 1.80 1.32
N VAL A 51 5.69 1.98 1.47
CA VAL A 51 4.76 2.15 0.35
C VAL A 51 3.91 3.39 0.56
N MET A 52 3.83 4.26 -0.43
CA MET A 52 2.78 5.27 -0.50
C MET A 52 1.72 4.76 -1.48
N ALA A 53 0.49 4.56 -1.02
CA ALA A 53 -0.65 4.24 -1.87
C ALA A 53 -1.63 5.41 -1.89
N LYS A 54 -2.27 5.62 -3.03
CA LYS A 54 -3.19 6.74 -3.27
C LYS A 54 -4.48 6.26 -3.91
N ASP A 55 -5.58 6.71 -3.32
CA ASP A 55 -6.91 6.67 -3.92
C ASP A 55 -7.04 7.79 -4.98
N ASN A 56 -8.01 7.69 -5.87
CA ASN A 56 -8.29 8.67 -6.91
C ASN A 56 -9.13 9.84 -6.37
N ALA A 57 -8.50 10.66 -5.54
CA ALA A 57 -9.16 11.80 -4.93
C ALA A 57 -8.65 13.14 -5.48
N ASP A 58 -9.58 14.03 -5.82
CA ASP A 58 -9.30 15.42 -6.10
C ASP A 58 -8.71 16.11 -4.86
N HIS A 59 -7.60 16.83 -5.06
CA HIS A 59 -6.79 17.37 -3.96
C HIS A 59 -7.53 18.36 -3.06
N GLU A 60 -8.53 19.07 -3.58
CA GLU A 60 -9.25 20.12 -2.83
C GLU A 60 -10.52 19.59 -2.19
N THR A 61 -11.16 18.59 -2.80
CA THR A 61 -12.47 18.10 -2.38
C THR A 61 -12.42 16.72 -1.72
N GLY A 62 -11.39 15.92 -2.00
CA GLY A 62 -11.31 14.52 -1.60
C GLY A 62 -12.30 13.62 -2.34
N MET A 63 -13.00 14.18 -3.33
CA MET A 63 -13.99 13.47 -4.14
C MET A 63 -13.30 12.82 -5.33
N GLU A 64 -13.85 11.69 -5.77
CA GLU A 64 -13.50 11.10 -7.05
C GLU A 64 -14.34 11.68 -8.21
N TYR A 65 -14.19 11.09 -9.40
CA TYR A 65 -14.81 11.45 -10.68
C TYR A 65 -16.19 12.11 -10.60
N THR A 66 -17.24 11.36 -10.21
CA THR A 66 -18.65 11.74 -10.37
C THR A 66 -19.29 12.15 -9.04
N ASN A 67 -18.54 12.83 -8.17
CA ASN A 67 -18.92 13.05 -6.77
C ASN A 67 -19.10 11.75 -5.96
N ASN A 68 -18.30 10.73 -6.29
CA ASN A 68 -18.18 9.55 -5.45
C ASN A 68 -17.13 9.82 -4.36
N ILE A 69 -17.32 9.15 -3.24
CA ILE A 69 -16.33 9.05 -2.18
C ILE A 69 -15.59 7.75 -2.43
N GLY A 70 -14.26 7.77 -2.29
CA GLY A 70 -13.35 6.75 -2.76
C GLY A 70 -13.56 5.34 -2.21
N ASP A 71 -12.72 4.43 -2.69
CA ASP A 71 -12.73 3.01 -2.38
C ASP A 71 -11.32 2.43 -2.29
N GLY A 72 -10.37 3.28 -1.90
CA GLY A 72 -8.94 2.96 -1.86
C GLY A 72 -8.61 1.67 -1.11
N GLY A 73 -7.50 1.04 -1.50
CA GLY A 73 -7.06 -0.22 -0.89
C GLY A 73 -5.68 -0.63 -1.36
N PHE A 74 -4.95 -1.36 -0.54
CA PHE A 74 -3.61 -1.82 -0.88
C PHE A 74 -3.40 -3.30 -0.52
N ILE A 75 -2.74 -4.04 -1.41
CA ILE A 75 -2.32 -5.42 -1.16
C ILE A 75 -0.95 -5.70 -1.80
N LEU A 76 -0.11 -6.42 -1.06
CA LEU A 76 1.23 -6.79 -1.47
C LEU A 76 1.58 -8.19 -1.01
N LYS A 77 2.21 -8.95 -1.91
CA LYS A 77 2.80 -10.26 -1.63
C LYS A 77 4.21 -10.31 -2.21
N ILE A 78 5.22 -10.54 -1.37
CA ILE A 78 6.60 -10.83 -1.78
C ILE A 78 6.94 -12.26 -1.35
N GLY A 79 7.07 -13.15 -2.32
CA GLY A 79 7.24 -14.59 -2.10
C GLY A 79 6.08 -15.16 -1.27
N ASP A 80 6.38 -16.16 -0.44
CA ASP A 80 5.37 -16.80 0.42
C ASP A 80 5.32 -16.24 1.85
N TYR A 81 6.16 -15.26 2.17
CA TYR A 81 6.49 -14.93 3.56
C TYR A 81 6.26 -13.48 3.96
N ILE A 82 6.32 -12.55 3.01
CA ILE A 82 6.09 -11.13 3.24
C ILE A 82 4.74 -10.79 2.62
N LEU A 83 3.75 -10.62 3.49
CA LEU A 83 2.35 -10.47 3.14
C LEU A 83 1.84 -9.17 3.78
N SER A 84 1.10 -8.36 3.02
CA SER A 84 0.35 -7.25 3.61
C SER A 84 -0.64 -7.79 4.64
N SER A 85 -0.65 -7.19 5.82
CA SER A 85 -1.47 -7.61 6.98
C SER A 85 -1.51 -6.49 8.02
N ARG A 86 -2.28 -6.68 9.09
CA ARG A 86 -2.31 -5.76 10.25
C ARG A 86 -0.97 -5.57 10.97
N GLU A 87 0.06 -6.35 10.66
CA GLU A 87 1.40 -6.14 11.22
C GLU A 87 2.08 -4.89 10.66
N TRP A 88 1.63 -4.41 9.50
CA TRP A 88 2.16 -3.20 8.86
C TRP A 88 1.72 -1.96 9.64
N LYS A 89 2.57 -0.95 9.68
CA LYS A 89 2.21 0.41 10.09
C LYS A 89 1.46 1.10 8.97
N ALA A 90 0.49 1.94 9.30
CA ALA A 90 -0.25 2.75 8.34
C ALA A 90 -0.52 4.15 8.88
N LYS A 91 -0.37 5.18 8.04
CA LYS A 91 -0.77 6.55 8.36
C LYS A 91 -1.34 7.28 7.16
N CYS A 92 -2.49 7.91 7.36
CA CYS A 92 -3.15 8.77 6.37
C CYS A 92 -2.51 10.17 6.37
N PHE A 93 -2.22 10.70 5.19
CA PHE A 93 -1.66 12.03 4.97
C PHE A 93 -2.57 12.95 4.14
N PHE A 94 -3.57 12.39 3.50
CA PHE A 94 -4.61 13.14 2.79
C PHE A 94 -5.95 12.50 3.11
N HIS A 95 -6.79 13.22 3.86
CA HIS A 95 -8.10 12.75 4.30
C HIS A 95 -9.21 13.66 3.76
N GLY A 96 -10.27 13.08 3.21
CA GLY A 96 -11.47 13.80 2.81
C GLY A 96 -12.35 13.02 1.84
N PRO A 97 -13.57 13.50 1.55
CA PRO A 97 -14.20 14.67 2.14
C PRO A 97 -14.52 14.48 3.63
N VAL A 98 -14.18 15.45 4.48
CA VAL A 98 -14.43 15.35 5.93
C VAL A 98 -15.91 15.08 6.20
N ASN A 99 -16.18 14.13 7.08
CA ASN A 99 -17.53 13.62 7.42
C ASN A 99 -18.31 13.04 6.22
N GLY A 100 -17.67 12.76 5.08
CA GLY A 100 -18.35 12.28 3.88
C GLY A 100 -19.23 13.33 3.20
N SER A 101 -18.97 14.62 3.40
CA SER A 101 -19.77 15.71 2.84
C SER A 101 -19.49 15.90 1.35
N THR A 102 -20.43 15.51 0.48
CA THR A 102 -20.32 15.71 -0.98
C THR A 102 -20.86 17.05 -1.46
N ILE A 103 -21.60 17.78 -0.60
CA ILE A 103 -22.21 19.07 -0.93
C ILE A 103 -21.24 20.23 -0.64
N ASN A 104 -20.53 20.15 0.48
CA ASN A 104 -19.48 21.08 0.86
C ASN A 104 -18.25 20.27 1.28
N PRO A 105 -17.51 19.73 0.30
CA PRO A 105 -16.36 18.89 0.58
C PRO A 105 -15.24 19.72 1.21
N GLN A 106 -14.54 19.10 2.15
CA GLN A 106 -13.38 19.66 2.83
C GLN A 106 -12.34 18.57 2.99
N VAL A 107 -11.07 18.94 2.98
CA VAL A 107 -9.95 17.99 3.06
C VAL A 107 -9.01 18.38 4.18
N VAL A 108 -8.28 17.39 4.68
CA VAL A 108 -7.19 17.56 5.62
C VAL A 108 -5.93 16.99 5.00
N HIS A 109 -4.95 17.85 4.81
CA HIS A 109 -3.61 17.48 4.35
C HIS A 109 -2.63 17.54 5.52
N THR A 110 -1.95 16.43 5.76
CA THR A 110 -0.81 16.36 6.66
C THR A 110 0.46 16.33 5.83
N PRO A 111 1.46 17.19 6.10
CA PRO A 111 2.73 17.14 5.38
C PRO A 111 3.38 15.76 5.48
N ILE A 112 3.75 15.20 4.33
CA ILE A 112 4.52 13.96 4.25
C ILE A 112 5.98 14.28 4.62
N PRO A 113 6.56 13.61 5.63
CA PRO A 113 7.98 13.79 5.97
C PRO A 113 8.87 13.47 4.78
N PRO A 114 9.93 14.24 4.49
CA PRO A 114 10.76 14.05 3.28
C PRO A 114 11.48 12.70 3.22
N ASP A 115 11.70 12.07 4.37
CA ASP A 115 12.46 10.82 4.58
C ASP A 115 11.56 9.64 4.98
N TRP A 116 10.24 9.73 4.74
CA TRP A 116 9.25 8.71 5.12
C TRP A 116 9.58 7.28 4.66
N TYR A 117 10.38 7.13 3.61
CA TYR A 117 10.79 5.85 3.02
C TYR A 117 12.13 5.32 3.56
N SER A 118 12.84 6.09 4.37
CA SER A 118 14.14 5.74 4.94
C SER A 118 14.02 4.54 5.89
N GLU A 119 15.10 3.76 6.00
CA GLU A 119 15.21 2.66 6.97
C GLU A 119 15.16 3.19 8.41
N ASP A 120 15.73 4.37 8.66
CA ASP A 120 15.84 4.98 9.99
C ASP A 120 14.61 5.83 10.39
N PHE A 121 13.59 5.91 9.52
CA PHE A 121 12.39 6.69 9.80
C PHE A 121 11.60 6.12 10.98
N ASP A 122 11.35 6.95 12.01
CA ASP A 122 10.59 6.58 13.20
C ASP A 122 9.07 6.58 12.94
N ASP A 123 8.52 5.39 12.72
CA ASP A 123 7.08 5.13 12.60
C ASP A 123 6.46 4.58 13.90
N SER A 124 7.15 4.68 15.05
CA SER A 124 6.69 4.10 16.32
C SER A 124 5.31 4.63 16.76
N GLN A 125 4.99 5.88 16.39
CA GLN A 125 3.73 6.54 16.68
C GLN A 125 2.62 6.26 15.66
N TRP A 126 2.89 5.48 14.61
CA TRP A 126 1.89 5.12 13.60
C TRP A 126 1.05 3.95 14.10
N ASP A 127 -0.24 4.00 13.77
CA ASP A 127 -1.15 2.91 14.03
C ASP A 127 -0.84 1.70 13.14
N GLN A 128 -1.34 0.55 13.54
CA GLN A 128 -1.34 -0.63 12.68
C GLN A 128 -2.34 -0.44 11.53
N ALA A 129 -2.01 -1.02 10.37
CA ALA A 129 -2.92 -1.08 9.24
C ALA A 129 -4.17 -1.88 9.60
N LYS A 130 -5.31 -1.47 9.05
CA LYS A 130 -6.55 -2.21 9.21
C LYS A 130 -6.72 -3.16 8.03
N GLU A 131 -7.12 -4.39 8.32
CA GLU A 131 -7.48 -5.37 7.30
C GLU A 131 -8.94 -5.17 6.85
N TYR A 132 -9.15 -5.30 5.55
CA TYR A 132 -10.46 -5.22 4.91
C TYR A 132 -10.72 -6.47 4.09
N ASN A 133 -11.99 -6.77 3.83
CA ASN A 133 -12.36 -7.88 2.98
C ASN A 133 -12.34 -7.48 1.50
N GLU A 134 -12.12 -8.46 0.64
CA GLU A 134 -12.06 -8.25 -0.82
C GLU A 134 -13.36 -7.64 -1.37
N GLU A 135 -14.52 -7.97 -0.79
CA GLU A 135 -15.81 -7.42 -1.19
C GLU A 135 -15.98 -5.93 -0.84
N GLU A 136 -15.27 -5.44 0.17
CA GLU A 136 -15.28 -4.02 0.55
C GLU A 136 -14.44 -3.17 -0.42
N ILE A 137 -13.39 -3.78 -1.00
CA ILE A 137 -12.52 -3.15 -2.00
C ILE A 137 -13.15 -3.22 -3.40
N GLY A 138 -13.67 -4.39 -3.78
CA GLY A 138 -14.16 -4.64 -5.13
C GLY A 138 -13.05 -4.54 -6.20
N PRO A 139 -11.94 -5.30 -6.07
CA PRO A 139 -10.79 -5.19 -6.97
C PRO A 139 -11.14 -5.60 -8.39
N LYS A 140 -10.39 -5.08 -9.36
CA LYS A 140 -10.65 -5.34 -10.79
C LYS A 140 -9.93 -6.61 -11.29
N ALA A 141 -10.22 -7.00 -12.53
CA ALA A 141 -9.74 -8.25 -13.14
C ALA A 141 -8.25 -8.57 -12.91
N PRO A 142 -7.30 -7.62 -13.01
CA PRO A 142 -5.88 -7.92 -12.81
C PRO A 142 -5.55 -8.52 -11.45
N TYR A 143 -6.28 -8.18 -10.38
CA TYR A 143 -6.08 -8.79 -9.08
C TYR A 143 -6.28 -10.32 -9.12
N PHE A 144 -7.30 -10.79 -9.84
CA PHE A 144 -7.64 -12.22 -9.93
C PHE A 144 -6.70 -13.02 -10.84
N GLU A 145 -5.87 -12.34 -11.61
CA GLU A 145 -4.88 -12.93 -12.53
C GLU A 145 -3.52 -13.14 -11.85
N HIS A 146 -3.34 -12.64 -10.63
CA HIS A 146 -2.08 -12.66 -9.89
C HIS A 146 -2.20 -13.37 -8.54
N ASP A 147 -1.06 -13.83 -8.02
CA ASP A 147 -1.02 -14.50 -6.72
C ASP A 147 -0.91 -13.50 -5.58
N PHE A 148 -1.99 -13.36 -4.82
CA PHE A 148 -2.06 -12.67 -3.54
C PHE A 148 -2.45 -13.60 -2.38
N LYS A 149 -2.32 -14.92 -2.56
CA LYS A 149 -2.77 -15.90 -1.57
C LYS A 149 -2.09 -15.66 -0.23
N GLY A 150 -2.91 -15.45 0.81
CA GLY A 150 -2.48 -15.22 2.19
C GLY A 150 -2.28 -13.74 2.54
N ALA A 151 -2.05 -12.87 1.55
CA ALA A 151 -2.02 -11.44 1.77
C ALA A 151 -3.42 -10.90 2.10
N LYS A 152 -3.44 -9.78 2.83
CA LYS A 152 -4.66 -9.08 3.23
C LYS A 152 -4.71 -7.73 2.56
N TRP A 153 -5.91 -7.33 2.15
CA TRP A 153 -6.18 -5.94 1.83
C TRP A 153 -6.00 -5.11 3.09
N ILE A 154 -5.15 -4.10 3.01
CA ILE A 154 -4.88 -3.19 4.11
C ILE A 154 -5.11 -1.75 3.69
N TRP A 155 -5.52 -0.94 4.66
CA TRP A 155 -5.57 0.51 4.54
C TRP A 155 -5.28 1.16 5.90
N SER A 156 -5.46 2.47 6.02
CA SER A 156 -5.53 3.13 7.33
C SER A 156 -6.90 2.90 7.98
N HIS A 157 -7.68 3.94 8.27
CA HIS A 157 -8.92 3.82 9.04
C HIS A 157 -10.18 3.75 8.16
N SER A 158 -10.13 4.38 6.97
CA SER A 158 -11.27 4.51 6.08
C SER A 158 -10.87 4.32 4.62
N LEU A 159 -11.34 3.25 3.97
CA LEU A 159 -11.23 3.06 2.51
C LEU A 159 -11.82 4.23 1.73
N LYS A 160 -12.80 4.91 2.34
CA LYS A 160 -13.58 5.97 1.70
C LYS A 160 -12.96 7.35 1.77
N LEU A 161 -12.23 7.61 2.84
CA LEU A 161 -11.88 8.98 3.22
C LEU A 161 -10.38 9.17 3.35
N ASP A 162 -9.60 8.10 3.46
CA ASP A 162 -8.15 8.21 3.53
C ASP A 162 -7.61 8.04 2.11
N ASN A 163 -7.20 9.14 1.48
CA ASN A 163 -6.90 9.21 0.05
C ASN A 163 -5.40 9.07 -0.26
N THR A 164 -4.53 9.31 0.72
CA THR A 164 -3.09 9.00 0.61
C THR A 164 -2.63 8.39 1.91
N VAL A 165 -2.20 7.14 1.84
CA VAL A 165 -1.78 6.34 2.99
C VAL A 165 -0.37 5.86 2.76
N ILE A 166 0.48 6.00 3.78
CA ILE A 166 1.81 5.41 3.79
C ILE A 166 1.81 4.20 4.69
N PHE A 167 2.36 3.09 4.18
CA PHE A 167 2.57 1.86 4.91
C PHE A 167 4.04 1.60 5.12
N ARG A 168 4.39 1.02 6.28
CA ARG A 168 5.76 0.60 6.60
C ARG A 168 5.78 -0.77 7.28
N TYR A 169 6.78 -1.57 6.96
CA TYR A 169 7.02 -2.88 7.59
C TYR A 169 8.50 -3.24 7.54
N THR A 170 9.07 -3.62 8.68
CA THR A 170 10.48 -4.00 8.82
C THR A 170 10.59 -5.48 9.15
N ILE A 171 11.50 -6.16 8.47
CA ILE A 171 11.84 -7.57 8.68
C ILE A 171 13.32 -7.68 9.05
N ASP A 172 13.64 -8.18 10.25
CA ASP A 172 15.03 -8.26 10.74
C ASP A 172 15.91 -9.25 9.97
N GLY A 173 15.30 -10.30 9.42
CA GLY A 173 16.03 -11.38 8.78
C GLY A 173 15.13 -12.32 8.01
N PRO A 174 15.74 -13.22 7.22
CA PRO A 174 14.99 -14.24 6.50
C PRO A 174 14.22 -15.11 7.51
N LYS A 175 12.93 -15.36 7.24
CA LYS A 175 12.18 -16.43 7.94
C LYS A 175 12.93 -17.77 7.81
N SER A 176 12.85 -18.63 8.83
CA SER A 176 13.71 -19.82 8.98
C SER A 176 13.81 -20.75 7.77
N ASP A 177 12.82 -20.73 6.88
CA ASP A 177 12.71 -21.65 5.74
C ASP A 177 13.29 -21.10 4.43
N PHE A 178 13.80 -19.85 4.42
CA PHE A 178 14.44 -19.27 3.23
C PHE A 178 15.70 -20.03 2.78
N TYR A 179 16.31 -20.85 3.65
CA TYR A 179 17.54 -21.59 3.36
C TYR A 179 17.45 -23.11 3.58
N THR A 180 16.28 -23.67 3.94
CA THR A 180 16.17 -25.09 4.33
C THR A 180 16.13 -26.08 3.16
N GLY A 181 16.26 -25.61 1.91
CA GLY A 181 16.38 -26.46 0.72
C GLY A 181 17.80 -26.97 0.44
N ARG A 182 18.55 -27.43 1.47
CA ARG A 182 19.81 -28.17 1.27
C ARG A 182 19.57 -29.67 1.18
#